data_AF-A0A7X8X7H1-F1
#
_entry.id   AF-A0A7X8X7H1-F1
#
_cell.length_a   1.000
_cell.length_b   1.000
_cell.length_c   1.000
_cell.angle_alpha   90.00
_cell.angle_beta   90.00
_cell.angle_gamma   90.00
#
_symmetry.space_group_name_H-M   'P 1'
#
loop_
_entity.id
_entity.type
_entity.pdbx_description
1 polymer ?
#
loop_
_entity_poly.entity_id
_entity_poly.type
_entity_poly.pdbx_seq_one_letter_code
_entity_poly.pdbx_strand_id
1 'polypeptide(L)' 'MKWLNYLANLFKSKTKAVCPFCGADEVHYEICILLEERADGYMDIWCDACHERDSQSIRSFDDSIPRVA' A
#
# COMPACT_ATOMS: atom_id res chain seq x y z
N MET A 1 1.12 -3.63 12.23
CA MET A 1 0.19 -4.71 11.80
C MET A 1 -1.09 -4.20 11.13
N LYS A 2 -1.73 -3.11 11.59
CA LYS A 2 -2.98 -2.61 10.98
C LYS A 2 -2.84 -2.31 9.47
N TRP A 3 -1.77 -1.63 9.06
CA TRP A 3 -1.48 -1.38 7.66
C TRP A 3 -1.18 -2.65 6.85
N LEU A 4 -0.45 -3.61 7.42
CA LEU A 4 -0.23 -4.91 6.76
C LEU A 4 -1.54 -5.65 6.47
N ASN A 5 -2.50 -5.65 7.39
CA ASN A 5 -3.82 -6.24 7.16
C ASN A 5 -4.61 -5.48 6.09
N TYR A 6 -4.53 -4.15 6.11
CA TYR A 6 -5.11 -3.31 5.05
C TYR A 6 -4.54 -3.70 3.67
N LEU A 7 -3.21 -3.78 3.57
CA LEU A 7 -2.52 -4.11 2.33
C LEU A 7 -2.87 -5.52 1.86
N ALA A 8 -2.91 -6.50 2.77
CA ALA A 8 -3.35 -7.86 2.44
C ALA A 8 -4.78 -7.89 1.88
N ASN A 9 -5.69 -7.07 2.41
CA ASN A 9 -7.06 -6.95 1.88
C ASN A 9 -7.10 -6.22 0.54
N LEU A 10 -6.31 -5.16 0.36
CA LEU A 10 -6.17 -4.45 -0.90
C LEU A 10 -5.69 -5.40 -2.00
N PHE A 11 -4.66 -6.22 -1.72
CA PHE A 11 -4.12 -7.19 -2.68
C PHE A 11 -5.09 -8.32 -2.99
N LYS A 12 -5.83 -8.83 -2.00
CA LYS A 12 -6.81 -9.92 -2.21
C LYS A 12 -8.07 -9.47 -2.94
N SER A 13 -8.61 -8.31 -2.56
CA SER A 13 -9.92 -7.84 -3.04
C SER A 13 -9.84 -6.89 -4.23
N LYS A 14 -8.65 -6.38 -4.55
CA LYS A 14 -8.43 -5.27 -5.50
C LYS A 14 -9.31 -4.04 -5.23
N THR A 15 -9.83 -3.92 -4.01
CA THR A 15 -10.71 -2.84 -3.57
C THR A 15 -10.02 -2.04 -2.49
N LYS A 16 -10.10 -0.71 -2.60
CA LYS A 16 -9.61 0.19 -1.57
C LYS A 16 -10.44 0.03 -0.30
N ALA A 17 -9.78 -0.28 0.82
CA ALA A 17 -10.43 -0.36 2.12
C ALA A 17 -10.40 1.01 2.82
N VAL A 18 -11.10 1.13 3.96
CA VAL A 18 -11.01 2.30 4.84
C VAL A 18 -9.76 2.24 5.73
N CYS A 19 -9.32 3.39 6.22
CA CYS A 19 -8.21 3.54 7.14
C CYS A 19 -8.45 2.69 8.41
N PRO A 20 -7.52 1.80 8.79
CA PRO A 20 -7.69 0.94 9.96
C PRO A 20 -7.48 1.67 11.31
N PHE A 21 -7.22 2.98 11.26
CA PHE A 21 -7.01 3.83 12.45
C PHE A 21 -8.21 4.74 12.71
N CYS A 22 -8.69 5.47 11.69
CA CYS A 22 -9.77 6.44 11.84
C CYS A 22 -11.05 6.08 11.06
N GLY A 23 -11.02 5.08 10.18
CA GLY A 23 -12.18 4.66 9.37
C GLY A 23 -12.48 5.53 8.15
N ALA A 24 -11.67 6.55 7.85
CA ALA A 24 -11.81 7.37 6.63
C ALA A 24 -11.40 6.61 5.36
N ASP A 25 -11.95 6.99 4.21
CA ASP A 25 -11.59 6.44 2.88
C ASP A 25 -10.45 7.22 2.18
N GLU A 26 -9.93 8.26 2.83
CA GLU A 26 -8.78 9.09 2.45
C GLU A 26 -7.44 8.36 2.68
N VAL A 27 -7.33 7.11 2.23
CA VAL A 27 -6.10 6.31 2.30
C VAL A 27 -5.38 6.36 0.95
N HIS A 28 -4.08 6.52 0.96
CA HIS A 28 -3.26 6.57 -0.24
C HIS A 28 -2.09 5.62 -0.10
N TYR A 29 -1.59 5.14 -1.24
CA TYR A 29 -0.39 4.34 -1.28
C TYR A 29 0.41 4.65 -2.54
N GLU A 30 1.72 4.51 -2.44
CA GLU A 30 2.67 4.67 -3.53
C GLU A 30 3.66 3.50 -3.50
N ILE A 31 4.03 2.99 -4.67
CA ILE A 31 5.02 1.91 -4.80
C ILE A 31 6.19 2.46 -5.60
N CYS A 32 7.37 2.39 -5.02
CA CYS A 32 8.61 2.72 -5.68
C CYS A 32 9.42 1.44 -5.91
N ILE A 33 9.66 1.11 -7.17
CA ILE A 33 10.56 0.01 -7.55
C ILE A 33 11.97 0.58 -7.70
N LEU A 34 12.89 0.09 -6.90
CA LEU A 34 14.30 0.51 -6.91
C LEU A 34 15.15 -0.36 -7.83
N LEU A 35 14.79 -1.64 -7.95
CA LEU A 35 15.57 -2.63 -8.68
C LEU A 35 14.63 -3.44 -9.57
N GLU A 36 14.44 -2.97 -10.81
CA GLU A 36 13.46 -3.52 -11.76
C GLU A 36 13.67 -5.01 -12.03
N GLU A 37 14.93 -5.45 -12.18
CA GLU A 37 15.29 -6.85 -12.44
C GLU A 37 14.78 -7.83 -11.37
N ARG A 38 14.61 -7.34 -10.13
CA ARG A 38 14.13 -8.13 -9.00
C ARG A 38 12.75 -7.69 -8.51
N ALA A 39 12.21 -6.62 -9.10
CA ALA A 39 11.04 -5.90 -8.61
C ALA A 39 11.10 -5.62 -7.10
N ASP A 40 12.28 -5.26 -6.61
CA ASP A 40 12.51 -4.91 -5.20
C ASP A 40 12.34 -3.40 -5.02
N GLY A 41 11.79 -2.99 -3.87
CA GLY A 41 11.47 -1.59 -3.64
C GLY A 41 10.86 -1.32 -2.27
N TYR A 42 10.07 -0.26 -2.19
CA TYR A 42 9.28 0.08 -1.02
C TYR A 42 7.88 0.53 -1.40
N MET A 43 6.95 0.36 -0.48
CA MET A 43 5.59 0.86 -0.59
C MET A 43 5.30 1.75 0.61
N ASP A 44 4.90 2.98 0.32
CA ASP A 44 4.41 3.91 1.31
C ASP A 44 2.89 3.86 1.34
N ILE A 45 2.32 3.93 2.54
CA ILE A 45 0.87 3.99 2.77
C ILE A 45 0.57 5.04 3.82
N TRP A 46 -0.43 5.88 3.58
CA TRP A 46 -0.81 6.93 4.51
C TRP A 46 -2.31 7.24 4.46
N CYS A 47 -2.82 7.87 5.52
CA CYS A 47 -4.17 8.43 5.57
C CYS A 47 -4.12 9.94 5.78
N ASP A 48 -4.79 10.70 4.90
CA ASP A 48 -4.80 12.17 5.00
C ASP A 48 -5.68 12.66 6.17
N ALA A 49 -6.73 11.92 6.52
CA ALA A 49 -7.63 12.28 7.61
C ALA A 49 -6.99 12.23 9.01
N CYS A 50 -6.15 11.24 9.29
CA CYS A 50 -5.55 11.05 10.61
C CYS A 50 -4.02 11.11 10.61
N HIS A 51 -3.41 11.39 9.46
CA HIS A 51 -1.97 11.52 9.27
C HIS A 51 -1.14 10.29 9.67
N GLU A 52 -1.78 9.13 9.82
CA GLU A 52 -1.09 7.86 10.04
C GLU A 52 -0.40 7.41 8.76
N ARG A 53 0.86 6.99 8.86
CA ARG A 53 1.71 6.58 7.74
C ARG A 53 2.57 5.37 8.12
N ASP A 54 2.86 4.54 7.14
CA ASP A 54 3.79 3.43 7.26
C ASP A 54 4.53 3.21 5.93
N SER A 55 5.71 2.61 6.01
CA SER A 55 6.57 2.29 4.86
C SER A 55 7.03 0.85 4.98
N GLN A 56 6.82 0.07 3.92
CA GLN A 56 7.10 -1.36 3.92
C GLN A 56 8.03 -1.70 2.77
N SER A 57 9.15 -2.37 3.07
CA SER A 57 10.01 -2.94 2.03
C SER A 57 9.26 -4.04 1.30
N ILE A 58 9.32 -4.04 -0.04
CA ILE A 58 8.74 -5.07 -0.89
C ILE A 58 9.87 -5.76 -1.64
N ARG A 59 9.74 -7.08 -1.77
CA ARG A 59 10.64 -7.90 -2.58
C ARG A 59 9.85 -8.64 -3.63
N SER A 60 10.39 -8.72 -4.84
CA SER A 60 9.79 -9.49 -5.93
C SER A 60 8.33 -9.12 -6.18
N PHE A 61 8.07 -7.82 -6.28
CA PHE A 61 6.75 -7.27 -6.53
C PHE A 61 6.21 -7.70 -7.90
N ASP A 62 5.02 -8.28 -7.94
CA ASP A 62 4.34 -8.69 -9.17
C ASP A 62 3.49 -7.53 -9.72
N ASP A 63 3.71 -7.16 -10.98
CA ASP A 63 3.12 -6.01 -11.67
C ASP A 63 1.62 -6.19 -12.01
N SER A 64 0.97 -7.22 -11.45
CA SER A 64 -0.46 -7.50 -11.55
C SER A 64 -1.34 -6.54 -10.72
N ILE A 65 -0.72 -5.58 -10.03
CA ILE A 65 -1.35 -4.60 -9.15
C ILE A 65 -1.58 -3.30 -9.94
N PRO A 66 -2.82 -2.74 -9.92
CA PRO A 66 -3.09 -1.49 -10.60
C PRO A 66 -2.25 -0.37 -9.98
N ARG A 67 -1.34 0.19 -10.77
CA ARG A 67 -0.63 1.43 -10.42
C ARG A 67 -1.67 2.55 -10.36
N VAL A 68 -1.65 3.35 -9.30
CA VAL A 68 -2.52 4.54 -9.21
C VAL A 68 -2.12 5.46 -10.36
N ALA A 69 -3.07 5.74 -11.26
CA ALA A 69 -2.88 6.59 -12.43
C ALA A 69 -2.88 8.07 -12.06
#